data_AF-X0Y6E9-F1
#
_entry.id   AF-X0Y6E9-F1
#
_cell.length_a   1.000
_cell.length_b   1.000
_cell.length_c   1.000
_cell.angle_alpha   90.00
_cell.angle_beta   90.00
_cell.angle_gamma   90.00
#
_symmetry.space_group_name_H-M   'P 1'
#
loop_
_entity.id
_entity.type
_entity.pdbx_description
1 polymer ?
#
loop_
_entity_poly.entity_id
_entity_poly.type
_entity_poly.pdbx_seq_one_letter_code
_entity_poly.pdbx_strand_id
1 'polypeptide(L)'
;ASHELIARRMLEMPSPVIVSLFVQGKLQWRRSKVLSRPPRLIPPEEQTWREAYDGARATQYDGGDLPDGIDDVRCWPVHEPGWRREILRTGLEGW
;
A
#
# COMPACT_ATOMS: atom_id res chain seq x y z
N ALA A 1 -8.52 8.45 -13.73
CA ALA A 1 -9.37 9.09 -12.69
C ALA A 1 -9.88 8.13 -11.61
N SER A 2 -10.11 6.82 -11.90
CA SER A 2 -10.70 5.87 -10.91
C SER A 2 -9.77 5.45 -9.77
N HIS A 3 -8.46 5.34 -10.00
CA HIS A 3 -7.53 4.70 -9.05
C HIS A 3 -7.20 5.56 -7.83
N GLU A 4 -7.11 6.89 -8.01
CA GLU A 4 -6.99 7.82 -6.88
C GLU A 4 -8.27 7.84 -6.03
N LEU A 5 -9.44 7.61 -6.64
CA LEU A 5 -10.70 7.48 -5.92
C LEU A 5 -10.73 6.19 -5.09
N ILE A 6 -10.25 5.07 -5.64
CA ILE A 6 -10.12 3.80 -4.90
C ILE A 6 -9.16 3.99 -3.71
N ALA A 7 -7.98 4.58 -3.94
CA ALA A 7 -7.00 4.82 -2.89
C ALA A 7 -7.53 5.78 -1.80
N ARG A 8 -8.33 6.79 -2.17
CA ARG A 8 -9.02 7.67 -1.21
C ARG A 8 -10.11 6.94 -0.44
N ARG A 9 -10.94 6.13 -1.09
CA ARG A 9 -11.97 5.33 -0.43
C ARG A 9 -11.38 4.29 0.53
N MET A 10 -10.22 3.74 0.20
CA MET A 10 -9.50 2.85 1.12
C MET A 10 -9.08 3.57 2.40
N LEU A 11 -8.64 4.84 2.30
CA LEU A 11 -8.42 5.66 3.48
C LEU A 11 -9.72 5.89 4.26
N GLU A 12 -10.88 5.87 3.60
CA GLU A 12 -12.17 6.11 4.24
C GLU A 12 -12.76 4.94 5.01
N MET A 13 -12.16 3.75 4.92
CA MET A 13 -12.60 2.57 5.66
C MET A 13 -12.40 2.73 7.17
N PRO A 14 -13.22 2.04 8.00
CA PRO A 14 -13.15 2.15 9.45
C PRO A 14 -11.85 1.61 10.04
N SER A 15 -11.21 0.64 9.39
CA SER A 15 -9.92 0.10 9.83
C SER A 15 -8.80 1.11 9.61
N PRO A 16 -7.91 1.33 10.60
CA PRO A 16 -6.80 2.25 10.45
C PRO A 16 -5.82 1.71 9.40
N VAL A 17 -5.49 2.54 8.40
CA VAL A 17 -4.63 2.15 7.29
C VAL A 17 -3.63 3.25 6.94
N ILE A 18 -2.51 2.81 6.36
CA ILE A 18 -1.62 3.65 5.55
C ILE A 18 -1.77 3.22 4.10
N VAL A 19 -1.97 4.17 3.20
CA VAL A 19 -2.03 3.93 1.75
C VAL A 19 -0.85 4.65 1.09
N SER A 20 -0.14 3.93 0.22
CA SER A 20 0.95 4.46 -0.59
C SER A 20 0.64 4.26 -2.06
N LEU A 21 0.82 5.29 -2.87
CA LEU A 21 0.67 5.22 -4.31
C LEU A 21 2.03 5.34 -4.99
N PHE A 22 2.35 4.33 -5.80
CA PHE A 22 3.52 4.33 -6.65
C PHE A 22 3.10 4.58 -8.10
N VAL A 23 3.91 5.35 -8.81
CA VAL A 23 3.73 5.63 -10.24
C VAL A 23 5.07 5.47 -10.91
N GLN A 24 5.12 4.59 -11.92
CA GLN A 24 6.37 4.25 -12.63
C GLN A 24 7.51 3.90 -11.66
N GLY A 25 7.21 3.09 -10.64
CA GLY A 25 8.18 2.65 -9.63
C GLY A 25 8.60 3.72 -8.61
N LYS A 26 7.95 4.89 -8.59
CA LYS A 26 8.26 5.98 -7.65
C LYS A 26 7.10 6.25 -6.71
N LEU A 27 7.37 6.34 -5.41
CA LEU A 27 6.39 6.74 -4.41
C LEU A 27 5.94 8.19 -4.66
N GLN A 28 4.69 8.37 -5.07
CA GLN A 28 4.11 9.70 -5.30
C GLN A 28 3.56 10.30 -4.03
N TRP A 29 2.83 9.50 -3.25
CA TRP A 29 2.32 9.93 -1.96
C TRP A 29 2.09 8.74 -1.03
N ARG A 30 2.10 9.04 0.26
CA ARG A 30 1.80 8.12 1.36
C ARG A 30 0.97 8.86 2.40
N ARG A 31 -0.18 8.30 2.77
CA ARG A 31 -1.15 8.95 3.66
C ARG A 31 -1.75 7.95 4.63
N SER A 32 -2.16 8.45 5.79
CA SER A 32 -2.91 7.70 6.79
C SER A 32 -4.06 8.58 7.29
N LYS A 33 -5.14 7.96 7.77
CA LYS A 33 -6.18 8.67 8.52
C LYS A 33 -5.86 8.87 9.99
N VAL A 34 -5.00 8.02 10.56
CA VAL A 34 -4.70 8.03 12.01
C VAL A 34 -3.35 8.63 12.33
N LEU A 35 -2.39 8.57 11.39
CA LEU A 35 -1.07 9.20 11.54
C LEU A 35 -1.04 10.55 10.83
N SER A 36 -0.64 11.60 11.55
CA SER A 36 -0.40 12.93 10.98
C SER A 36 0.71 12.92 9.92
N ARG A 37 1.72 12.07 10.12
CA ARG A 37 2.78 11.79 9.16
C ARG A 37 3.12 10.30 9.19
N PRO A 38 2.72 9.51 8.18
CA PRO A 38 3.10 8.11 8.13
C PRO A 38 4.63 7.95 8.01
N PRO A 39 5.23 6.93 8.66
CA PRO A 39 6.67 6.68 8.58
C PRO A 39 7.09 6.29 7.16
N ARG A 40 8.40 6.15 6.93
CA ARG A 40 8.92 5.58 5.68
C ARG A 40 8.43 4.15 5.50
N LEU A 41 8.61 3.61 4.29
CA LEU A 41 8.30 2.21 4.03
C LEU A 41 9.14 1.32 4.94
N ILE A 42 8.51 0.29 5.51
CA ILE A 42 9.17 -0.76 6.28
C ILE A 42 9.51 -1.96 5.38
N PRO A 43 10.41 -2.88 5.78
CA PRO A 43 10.82 -3.98 4.93
C PRO A 43 9.67 -4.86 4.37
N PRO A 44 8.63 -5.22 5.16
CA PRO A 44 7.46 -5.93 4.62
C PRO A 44 6.74 -5.17 3.50
N GLU A 45 6.58 -3.85 3.66
CA GLU A 45 5.98 -2.97 2.66
C GLU A 45 6.81 -2.91 1.37
N GLU A 46 8.12 -2.76 1.49
CA GLU A 46 9.02 -2.74 0.35
C GLU A 46 9.04 -4.07 -0.40
N GLN A 47 9.04 -5.18 0.33
CA GLN A 47 9.01 -6.52 -0.26
C GLN A 47 7.71 -6.74 -1.04
N THR A 48 6.56 -6.53 -0.40
CA THR A 48 5.25 -6.73 -1.04
C THR A 48 5.08 -5.82 -2.25
N TRP A 49 5.57 -4.57 -2.18
CA TRP A 49 5.56 -3.67 -3.33
C TRP A 49 6.43 -4.18 -4.49
N ARG A 50 7.68 -4.62 -4.22
CA ARG A 50 8.58 -5.16 -5.26
C ARG A 50 7.97 -6.37 -5.95
N GLU A 51 7.40 -7.30 -5.19
CA GLU A 51 6.76 -8.48 -5.75
C GLU A 51 5.56 -8.15 -6.63
N ALA A 52 4.73 -7.16 -6.24
CA ALA A 52 3.64 -6.68 -7.09
C ALA A 52 4.15 -5.97 -8.35
N TYR A 53 5.21 -5.18 -8.22
CA TYR A 53 5.81 -4.43 -9.33
C TYR A 53 6.45 -5.37 -10.37
N ASP A 54 7.21 -6.36 -9.92
CA ASP A 54 7.88 -7.33 -10.79
C ASP A 54 6.88 -8.33 -11.37
N GLY A 55 5.97 -8.83 -10.53
CA GLY A 55 5.01 -9.87 -10.88
C GLY A 55 3.74 -9.39 -11.58
N ALA A 56 3.49 -8.07 -11.64
CA ALA A 56 2.27 -7.50 -12.23
C ALA A 56 0.96 -8.12 -11.69
N ARG A 57 0.98 -8.57 -10.43
CA ARG A 57 -0.16 -9.22 -9.75
C ARG A 57 -0.35 -8.65 -8.35
N ALA A 58 -1.57 -8.78 -7.83
CA ALA A 58 -1.83 -8.44 -6.44
C ALA A 58 -1.01 -9.36 -5.52
N THR A 59 -0.42 -8.78 -4.47
CA THR A 59 0.41 -9.47 -3.50
C THR A 59 0.00 -9.12 -2.08
N GLN A 60 0.24 -10.04 -1.16
CA GLN A 60 0.10 -9.86 0.28
C GLN A 60 1.41 -10.32 0.92
N TYR A 61 1.86 -9.63 1.96
CA TYR A 61 3.01 -10.08 2.71
C TYR A 61 2.74 -11.45 3.36
N ASP A 62 3.61 -12.42 3.07
CA ASP A 62 3.59 -13.78 3.62
C ASP A 62 4.96 -14.19 4.21
N GLY A 63 5.88 -13.22 4.35
CA GLY A 63 7.28 -13.44 4.73
C GLY A 63 7.55 -13.73 6.21
N GLY A 64 6.50 -13.92 7.03
CA GLY A 64 6.61 -14.20 8.46
C GLY A 64 5.90 -13.16 9.33
N ASP A 65 6.41 -12.96 10.55
CA ASP A 65 5.84 -12.04 11.51
C ASP A 65 5.92 -10.58 11.03
N LEU A 66 4.82 -9.85 11.19
CA LEU A 66 4.77 -8.43 10.96
C LEU A 66 5.25 -7.68 12.22
N PRO A 67 5.83 -6.47 12.07
CA PRO A 67 6.16 -5.63 13.22
C PRO A 67 4.92 -5.25 14.04
N ASP A 68 5.12 -5.00 15.34
CA ASP A 68 4.06 -4.51 16.23
C ASP A 68 3.31 -3.31 15.65
N GLY A 69 1.98 -3.30 15.78
CA GLY A 69 1.12 -2.26 15.24
C GLY A 69 0.73 -2.43 13.77
N ILE A 70 1.22 -3.48 13.08
CA ILE A 70 0.91 -3.78 11.68
C ILE A 70 0.11 -5.09 11.59
N ASP A 71 -1.12 -5.01 11.08
CA ASP A 71 -2.02 -6.16 10.92
C ASP A 71 -1.81 -6.90 9.59
N ASP A 72 -1.68 -6.14 8.49
CA ASP A 72 -1.44 -6.72 7.17
C ASP A 72 -0.79 -5.74 6.20
N VAL A 73 -0.13 -6.28 5.17
CA VAL A 73 0.43 -5.50 4.06
C VAL A 73 -0.02 -6.13 2.75
N ARG A 74 -0.64 -5.32 1.88
CA ARG A 74 -1.14 -5.75 0.57
C ARG A 74 -0.82 -4.74 -0.51
N CYS A 75 -0.49 -5.20 -1.70
CA CYS A 75 -0.24 -4.35 -2.84
C CYS A 75 -1.07 -4.80 -4.04
N TRP A 76 -1.70 -3.85 -4.72
CA TRP A 76 -2.43 -4.09 -5.96
C TRP A 76 -1.80 -3.29 -7.10
N PRO A 77 -1.35 -3.95 -8.17
CA PRO A 77 -0.92 -3.25 -9.35
C PRO A 77 -2.15 -2.78 -10.13
N VAL A 78 -2.02 -1.62 -10.72
CA VAL A 78 -3.02 -0.95 -11.55
C VAL A 78 -2.40 -0.79 -12.92
N HIS A 79 -2.79 -1.68 -13.83
CA HIS A 79 -2.30 -1.72 -15.19
C HIS A 79 -3.23 -0.93 -16.11
N GLU A 80 -2.72 0.16 -16.67
CA GLU A 80 -3.29 0.82 -17.84
C GLU A 80 -2.28 0.70 -19.00
N PRO A 81 -2.72 0.66 -20.28
CA PRO A 81 -1.80 0.57 -21.41
C PRO A 81 -0.75 1.69 -21.38
N GLY A 82 0.53 1.32 -21.30
CA GLY A 82 1.64 2.27 -21.22
C GLY A 82 1.80 2.99 -19.86
N TRP A 83 1.01 2.62 -18.85
CA TRP A 83 1.06 3.27 -17.55
C TRP A 83 0.96 2.26 -16.38
N ARG A 84 1.99 2.23 -15.55
CA ARG A 84 2.11 1.33 -14.40
C ARG A 84 1.99 2.11 -13.08
N ARG A 85 1.06 1.70 -12.22
CA ARG A 85 0.90 2.19 -10.85
C ARG A 85 0.69 1.04 -9.89
N GLU A 86 1.00 1.26 -8.62
CA GLU A 86 0.73 0.29 -7.55
C GLU A 86 0.11 1.01 -6.36
N ILE A 87 -0.91 0.40 -5.77
CA ILE A 87 -1.52 0.84 -4.52
C ILE A 87 -1.07 -0.15 -3.45
N LEU A 88 -0.26 0.32 -2.51
CA LEU A 88 0.14 -0.43 -1.33
C LEU A 88 -0.70 0.02 -0.14
N ARG A 89 -1.28 -0.93 0.59
CA ARG A 89 -2.05 -0.73 1.81
C ARG A 89 -1.39 -1.48 2.95
N THR A 90 -1.26 -0.78 4.06
CA THR A 90 -0.77 -1.30 5.33
C THR A 90 -1.88 -1.15 6.33
N GLY A 91 -2.46 -2.27 6.74
CA GLY A 91 -3.38 -2.35 7.86
C GLY A 91 -2.62 -2.12 9.16
N LEU A 92 -3.17 -1.25 10.00
CA LEU A 92 -2.67 -1.03 11.35
C LEU A 92 -3.57 -1.80 12.31
N GLU A 93 -3.00 -2.27 13.41
CA GLU A 93 -3.79 -2.87 14.47
C GLU A 93 -4.78 -1.83 15.03
N GLY A 94 -6.04 -2.25 15.20
CA GLY A 94 -7.07 -1.42 15.83
C GLY A 94 -6.85 -1.39 17.34
N TRP A 95 -6.68 -0.19 17.91
CA TRP A 95 -6.64 0.04 19.35
C TRP A 95 -8.05 0.21 19.90
#